data_AF-A0A4Q2YTV8-F1
#
_entry.id   AF-A0A4Q2YTV8-F1
#
_cell.length_a   1.000
_cell.length_b   1.000
_cell.length_c   1.000
_cell.angle_alpha   90.00
_cell.angle_beta   90.00
_cell.angle_gamma   90.00
#
_symmetry.space_group_name_H-M   'P 1'
#
loop_
_entity.id
_entity.type
_entity.pdbx_description
1 polymer ?
#
loop_
_entity_poly.entity_id
_entity_poly.type
_entity_poly.pdbx_seq_one_letter_code
_entity_poly.pdbx_strand_id
1 'polypeptide(L)'
;MALQIGSELTCSMGVKDMTAAIGWYERVMQCKLLYRADAKAHLDAEGVRQDGDIQHIPGLVRLITFYDPDGNALMFSQSEIAA
;
A
#
# COMPACT_ATOMS: atom_id res chain seq x y z
N MET A 1 -19.88 14.74 25.32
CA MET A 1 -20.06 15.04 23.89
C MET A 1 -19.36 13.94 23.11
N ALA A 2 -20.11 12.99 22.55
CA ALA A 2 -19.54 11.88 21.82
C ALA A 2 -19.32 12.31 20.36
N LEU A 3 -18.11 12.07 19.82
CA LEU A 3 -17.85 12.24 18.40
C LEU A 3 -18.74 11.23 17.64
N GLN A 4 -19.65 11.72 16.80
CA GLN A 4 -20.32 10.89 15.82
C GLN A 4 -19.35 10.64 14.67
N ILE A 5 -19.00 9.37 14.47
CA ILE A 5 -18.20 8.90 13.33
C ILE A 5 -19.15 8.76 12.14
N GLY A 6 -18.80 9.35 11.00
CA GLY A 6 -19.55 9.22 9.73
C GLY A 6 -19.45 7.82 9.12
N SER A 7 -19.82 7.66 7.85
CA SER A 7 -19.80 6.37 7.15
C SER A 7 -18.39 5.79 6.92
N GLU A 8 -17.35 6.62 7.02
CA GLU A 8 -15.96 6.24 6.81
C GLU A 8 -15.09 6.88 7.91
N LEU A 9 -14.07 6.14 8.37
CA LEU A 9 -13.17 6.55 9.43
C LEU A 9 -11.73 6.29 9.03
N THR A 10 -10.96 7.36 8.86
CA THR A 10 -9.50 7.28 8.65
C THR A 10 -8.78 7.72 9.91
N CYS A 11 -8.06 6.80 10.56
CA CYS A 11 -7.27 7.07 11.76
C CYS A 11 -5.78 6.95 11.46
N SER A 12 -5.01 8.01 11.74
CA SER A 12 -3.54 7.96 11.73
C SER A 12 -3.01 7.75 13.14
N MET A 13 -2.24 6.68 13.36
CA MET A 13 -1.70 6.35 14.66
C MET A 13 -0.33 5.69 14.56
N GLY A 14 0.53 5.97 15.54
CA GLY A 14 1.81 5.29 15.71
C GLY A 14 1.60 3.94 16.40
N VAL A 15 2.19 2.88 15.84
CA VAL A 15 2.18 1.54 16.42
C VAL A 15 3.59 1.11 16.78
N LYS A 16 3.74 0.29 17.83
CA LYS A 16 5.06 -0.20 18.26
C LYS A 16 5.67 -1.21 17.29
N ASP A 17 4.82 -1.99 16.62
CA ASP A 17 5.19 -2.99 15.61
C ASP A 17 4.14 -2.99 14.51
N MET A 18 4.57 -2.70 13.28
CA MET A 18 3.69 -2.58 12.11
C MET A 18 3.10 -3.92 11.69
N THR A 19 3.87 -5.00 11.74
CA THR A 19 3.41 -6.34 11.31
C THR A 19 2.36 -6.88 12.28
N ALA A 20 2.62 -6.75 13.59
CA ALA A 20 1.67 -7.17 14.62
C ALA A 20 0.37 -6.35 14.57
N ALA A 21 0.48 -5.03 14.31
CA ALA A 21 -0.68 -4.15 14.19
C ALA A 21 -1.54 -4.48 12.97
N ILE A 22 -0.93 -4.65 11.79
CA ILE A 22 -1.64 -5.05 10.55
C ILE A 22 -2.45 -6.33 10.80
N GLY A 23 -1.80 -7.39 11.30
CA GLY A 23 -2.49 -8.65 11.56
C GLY A 23 -3.58 -8.55 12.63
N TRP A 24 -3.50 -7.57 13.54
CA TRP A 24 -4.56 -7.28 14.48
C TRP A 24 -5.75 -6.58 13.82
N TYR A 25 -5.51 -5.56 12.98
CA TYR A 25 -6.58 -4.86 12.28
C TYR A 25 -7.30 -5.74 11.26
N GLU A 26 -6.57 -6.59 10.53
CA GLU A 26 -7.16 -7.56 9.60
C GLU A 26 -8.06 -8.56 10.33
N ARG A 27 -7.64 -9.08 11.48
CA ARG A 27 -8.42 -10.06 12.24
C ARG A 27 -9.59 -9.45 13.00
N VAL A 28 -9.37 -8.34 13.71
CA VAL A 28 -10.36 -7.79 14.65
C VAL A 28 -11.32 -6.84 13.97
N MET A 29 -10.79 -5.95 13.13
CA MET A 29 -11.59 -4.94 12.46
C MET A 29 -11.97 -5.34 11.03
N GLN A 30 -11.50 -6.50 10.55
CA GLN A 30 -11.75 -7.00 9.19
C GLN A 30 -11.27 -6.02 8.12
N CYS A 31 -10.25 -5.22 8.45
CA CYS A 31 -9.61 -4.31 7.50
C CYS A 31 -8.77 -5.11 6.49
N LYS A 32 -8.57 -4.57 5.29
CA LYS A 32 -7.64 -5.13 4.30
C LYS A 32 -6.39 -4.28 4.25
N LEU A 33 -5.19 -4.88 4.35
CA LEU A 33 -3.96 -4.14 4.11
C LEU A 33 -3.94 -3.65 2.65
N LEU A 34 -3.84 -2.35 2.48
CA LEU A 34 -3.75 -1.74 1.15
C LEU A 34 -2.29 -1.50 0.71
N TYR A 35 -1.39 -1.16 1.64
CA TYR A 35 0.00 -0.84 1.33
C TYR A 35 0.94 -0.96 2.54
N ARG A 36 2.19 -1.37 2.30
CA ARG A 36 3.31 -1.31 3.25
C ARG A 36 4.53 -0.69 2.60
N ALA A 37 5.19 0.24 3.30
CA ALA A 37 6.16 1.17 2.72
C ALA A 37 7.51 0.57 2.30
N ASP A 38 7.78 -0.70 2.60
CA ASP A 38 9.02 -1.40 2.30
C ASP A 38 9.06 -2.12 0.93
N ALA A 39 7.97 -2.12 0.16
CA ALA A 39 7.86 -2.89 -1.08
C ALA A 39 8.75 -2.39 -2.24
N LYS A 40 8.92 -1.07 -2.42
CA LYS A 40 9.73 -0.51 -3.53
C LYS A 40 11.24 -0.72 -3.31
N ALA A 41 11.71 -0.50 -2.08
CA ALA A 41 13.11 -0.71 -1.73
C ALA A 41 13.58 -2.16 -1.95
N HIS A 42 12.66 -3.12 -1.85
CA HIS A 42 12.95 -4.53 -2.13
C HIS A 42 13.15 -4.81 -3.62
N LEU A 43 12.30 -4.24 -4.50
CA LEU A 43 12.47 -4.34 -5.95
C LEU A 43 13.80 -3.75 -6.43
N ASP A 44 14.19 -2.61 -5.85
CA ASP A 44 15.48 -1.96 -6.15
C ASP A 44 16.68 -2.81 -5.71
N ALA A 45 16.59 -3.47 -4.54
CA ALA A 45 17.66 -4.31 -4.00
C ALA A 45 17.90 -5.60 -4.83
N GLU A 46 16.83 -6.17 -5.40
CA GLU A 46 16.89 -7.39 -6.21
C GLU A 46 17.24 -7.11 -7.69
N GLY A 47 17.46 -5.83 -8.06
CA GLY A 47 17.78 -5.43 -9.43
C GLY A 47 16.67 -5.73 -10.43
N VAL A 48 15.42 -5.82 -9.97
CA VAL A 48 14.26 -6.08 -10.82
C VAL A 48 14.13 -4.94 -11.82
N ARG A 49 13.99 -5.28 -13.11
CA ARG A 49 13.80 -4.29 -14.16
C ARG A 49 12.46 -3.58 -13.94
N GLN A 50 12.50 -2.27 -13.75
CA GLN A 50 11.32 -1.42 -13.54
C GLN A 50 11.10 -0.51 -14.76
N ASP A 51 9.84 -0.20 -15.07
CA ASP A 51 9.44 0.71 -16.14
C ASP A 51 9.44 2.17 -15.64
N GLY A 52 10.60 2.61 -15.13
CA GLY A 52 10.79 3.97 -14.62
C GLY A 52 10.27 4.21 -13.19
N ASP A 53 10.00 5.48 -12.89
CA ASP A 53 9.53 5.93 -11.59
C ASP A 53 8.06 5.57 -11.32
N ILE A 54 7.64 5.69 -10.06
CA ILE A 54 6.21 5.53 -9.70
C ILE A 54 5.41 6.58 -10.49
N GLN A 55 4.51 6.11 -11.34
CA GLN A 55 3.55 6.96 -12.02
C GLN A 55 2.46 7.36 -11.03
N HIS A 56 2.47 8.64 -10.67
CA HIS A 56 1.46 9.22 -9.81
C HIS A 56 0.35 9.82 -10.66
N ILE A 57 -0.86 9.28 -10.51
CA ILE A 57 -2.10 9.85 -11.06
C ILE A 57 -2.84 10.49 -9.88
N PRO A 58 -2.78 11.83 -9.74
CA PRO A 58 -3.34 12.52 -8.59
C PRO A 58 -4.82 12.19 -8.37
N GLY A 59 -5.16 11.81 -7.14
CA GLY A 59 -6.54 11.51 -6.75
C GLY A 59 -7.07 10.15 -7.22
N LEU A 60 -6.25 9.32 -7.87
CA LEU A 60 -6.65 8.00 -8.35
C LEU A 60 -5.71 6.91 -7.82
N VAL A 61 -4.46 6.90 -8.29
CA VAL A 61 -3.57 5.75 -8.05
C VAL A 61 -2.11 6.13 -8.28
N ARG A 62 -1.22 5.50 -7.51
CA ARG A 62 0.21 5.40 -7.77
C ARG A 62 0.51 4.03 -8.35
N LEU A 63 1.17 4.00 -9.50
CA LEU A 63 1.45 2.78 -10.24
C LEU A 63 2.95 2.60 -10.39
N ILE A 64 3.43 1.37 -10.28
CA ILE A 64 4.79 1.02 -10.68
C ILE A 64 4.77 -0.29 -11.45
N THR A 65 5.36 -0.26 -12.64
CA THR A 65 5.45 -1.43 -13.51
C THR A 65 6.85 -2.03 -13.39
N PHE A 66 6.93 -3.35 -13.33
CA PHE A 66 8.18 -4.09 -13.28
C PHE A 66 8.08 -5.35 -14.13
N TYR A 67 9.23 -5.90 -14.51
CA TYR A 67 9.34 -7.06 -15.38
C TYR A 67 9.95 -8.23 -14.64
N ASP A 68 9.36 -9.41 -14.82
CA ASP A 68 9.96 -10.65 -14.35
C ASP A 68 11.12 -11.11 -15.28
N PRO A 69 11.88 -12.16 -14.92
CA PRO A 69 12.97 -12.68 -15.75
C PRO A 69 12.57 -13.16 -17.15
N ASP A 70 11.29 -13.53 -17.34
CA ASP A 70 10.73 -13.96 -18.62
C ASP A 70 10.23 -12.78 -19.48
N GLY A 71 10.28 -11.56 -18.92
CA GLY A 71 9.88 -10.32 -19.59
C GLY A 71 8.39 -10.00 -19.48
N ASN A 72 7.64 -10.69 -18.61
CA ASN A 72 6.24 -10.36 -18.35
C ASN A 72 6.14 -9.05 -17.55
N ALA A 73 5.28 -8.15 -18.01
CA ALA A 73 5.02 -6.89 -17.33
C ALA A 73 3.98 -7.09 -16.21
N LEU A 74 4.36 -6.73 -14.99
CA LEU A 74 3.53 -6.75 -13.79
C LEU A 74 3.42 -5.33 -13.24
N MET A 75 2.32 -4.98 -12.58
CA MET A 75 2.09 -3.63 -12.08
C MET A 75 1.57 -3.66 -10.64
N PHE A 76 2.22 -2.92 -9.75
CA PHE A 76 1.65 -2.59 -8.46
C PHE A 76 0.84 -1.32 -8.55
N SER A 77 -0.33 -1.35 -7.92
CA SER A 77 -1.21 -0.20 -7.79
C SER A 77 -1.46 0.12 -6.32
N GLN A 78 -1.32 1.40 -5.99
CA GLN A 78 -1.66 1.95 -4.70
C GLN A 78 -2.71 3.02 -4.94
N SER A 79 -3.96 2.75 -4.53
CA SER A 79 -5.01 3.76 -4.61
C SER A 79 -4.62 4.98 -3.77
N GLU A 80 -4.81 6.17 -4.34
CA GLU A 80 -4.71 7.43 -3.58
C GLU A 80 -5.94 7.62 -2.68
N ILE A 81 -7.02 6.91 -3.00
CA ILE A 81 -8.19 6.76 -2.14
C ILE A 81 -7.90 5.57 -1.22
N ALA A 82 -7.58 5.87 0.04
CA ALA A 82 -7.52 4.85 1.08
C ALA A 82 -8.90 4.19 1.20
N ALA A 83 -8.98 2.89 0.94
CA ALA A 83 -10.16 2.08 1.25
C ALA A 83 -10.23 1.74 2.75
#